data_AF-A0AA37XJC4-F1
#
_entry.id   AF-A0AA37XJC4-F1
#
_cell.length_a   1.000
_cell.length_b   1.000
_cell.length_c   1.000
_cell.angle_alpha   90.00
_cell.angle_beta   90.00
_cell.angle_gamma   90.00
#
_symmetry.space_group_name_H-M   'P 1'
#
loop_
_entity.id
_entity.type
_entity.pdbx_description
1 polymer ?
#
loop_
_entity_poly.entity_id
_entity_poly.type
_entity_poly.pdbx_seq_one_letter_code
_entity_poly.pdbx_strand_id
1 'polypeptide(L)' 'METLENKVVIITGASSGIGAATAIKLAENGANVVITARR' A
#
# COMPACT_ATOMS: atom_id res chain seq x y z
N MET A 1 -0.19 -18.10 5.92
CA MET A 1 -0.18 -16.63 5.70
C MET A 1 -1.18 -16.37 4.60
N GLU A 2 -2.23 -15.59 4.85
CA GLU A 2 -3.12 -15.18 3.76
C GLU A 2 -2.38 -14.17 2.88
N THR A 3 -2.36 -14.42 1.57
CA THR A 3 -1.77 -13.51 0.59
C THR A 3 -2.81 -12.45 0.22
N LEU A 4 -2.36 -11.23 -0.09
CA LEU A 4 -3.22 -10.13 -0.58
C LEU A 4 -3.34 -10.14 -2.11
N GLU A 5 -3.01 -11.27 -2.74
CA GLU A 5 -3.12 -11.45 -4.19
C GLU A 5 -4.53 -11.12 -4.68
N ASN A 6 -4.60 -10.46 -5.84
CA ASN A 6 -5.84 -10.00 -6.47
C ASN A 6 -6.66 -8.99 -5.64
N LYS A 7 -6.11 -8.42 -4.56
CA LYS A 7 -6.72 -7.30 -3.84
C LYS A 7 -6.20 -5.97 -4.36
N VAL A 8 -7.10 -5.00 -4.52
CA VAL A 8 -6.75 -3.60 -4.83
C VAL A 8 -6.92 -2.77 -3.57
N VAL A 9 -5.89 -2.00 -3.21
CA VAL A 9 -5.89 -1.16 -2.00
C VAL A 9 -5.53 0.27 -2.35
N ILE A 10 -6.31 1.23 -1.86
CA ILE A 10 -6.03 2.66 -2.00
C ILE A 10 -5.48 3.20 -0.68
N ILE A 11 -4.34 3.90 -0.73
CA ILE A 11 -3.72 4.50 0.45
C ILE A 11 -3.51 6.00 0.22
N THR A 12 -4.07 6.82 1.10
CA THR A 12 -3.87 8.27 1.12
C THR A 12 -2.77 8.65 2.11
N GLY A 13 -2.04 9.74 1.85
CA GLY A 13 -0.96 10.19 2.74
C GLY A 13 0.26 9.25 2.72
N ALA A 14 0.48 8.55 1.62
CA ALA A 14 1.56 7.56 1.47
C ALA A 14 2.90 8.16 1.02
N SER A 15 3.10 9.47 1.20
CA SER A 15 4.34 10.17 0.82
C SER A 15 5.52 9.82 1.70
N SER A 16 5.27 9.53 2.98
CA SER A 16 6.32 9.22 3.96
C SER A 16 5.74 8.51 5.18
N GLY A 17 6.62 8.10 6.09
CA GLY A 17 6.25 7.53 7.38
C GLY A 17 5.37 6.28 7.23
N ILE A 18 4.30 6.24 8.03
CA ILE A 18 3.43 5.06 8.13
C ILE A 18 2.76 4.75 6.79
N GLY A 19 2.22 5.75 6.08
CA GLY A 19 1.52 5.51 4.82
C GLY A 19 2.44 4.87 3.77
N ALA A 20 3.70 5.33 3.67
CA ALA A 20 4.70 4.74 2.77
C ALA A 20 5.07 3.31 3.20
N ALA A 21 5.34 3.09 4.49
CA ALA A 21 5.68 1.77 5.01
C ALA A 21 4.54 0.76 4.81
N THR A 22 3.28 1.19 5.01
CA THR A 22 2.10 0.36 4.78
C THR A 22 1.94 0.04 3.29
N ALA A 23 2.14 1.00 2.38
CA ALA A 23 2.08 0.75 0.95
C ALA A 23 3.07 -0.33 0.51
N ILE A 24 4.32 -0.23 0.98
CA ILE A 24 5.37 -1.21 0.70
C ILE A 24 4.94 -2.58 1.25
N LYS A 25 4.52 -2.63 2.52
CA LYS A 25 4.20 -3.92 3.15
C LYS A 25 3.01 -4.62 2.48
N LEU A 26 2.01 -3.88 2.02
CA LEU A 26 0.86 -4.45 1.33
C LEU A 26 1.22 -4.94 -0.08
N ALA A 27 2.09 -4.20 -0.79
CA ALA A 27 2.61 -4.62 -2.08
C ALA A 27 3.47 -5.90 -1.97
N GLU A 28 4.33 -5.99 -0.94
CA GLU A 28 5.11 -7.21 -0.65
C GLU A 28 4.23 -8.45 -0.43
N ASN A 29 3.01 -8.26 0.11
CA ASN A 29 2.05 -9.33 0.32
C ASN A 29 1.16 -9.62 -0.91
N GLY A 30 1.43 -8.99 -2.07
CA GLY A 30 0.76 -9.27 -3.34
C GLY A 30 -0.43 -8.37 -3.68
N ALA A 31 -0.67 -7.30 -2.91
CA ALA A 31 -1.73 -6.35 -3.23
C ALA A 31 -1.36 -5.44 -4.41
N ASN A 32 -2.34 -5.11 -5.25
CA ASN A 32 -2.26 -4.01 -6.20
C ASN A 32 -2.55 -2.70 -5.46
N VAL A 33 -1.50 -1.94 -5.14
CA VAL A 33 -1.62 -0.73 -4.32
C VAL A 33 -1.68 0.52 -5.21
N VAL A 34 -2.70 1.34 -4.99
CA VAL A 34 -2.80 2.71 -5.54
C VAL A 34 -2.56 3.69 -4.41
N ILE A 35 -1.64 4.63 -4.60
CA ILE A 35 -1.32 5.62 -3.58
C ILE A 35 -1.60 7.04 -4.03
N THR A 36 -1.97 7.89 -3.08
CA THR A 36 -2.06 9.34 -3.27
C THR A 36 -1.46 10.08 -2.09
N ALA A 37 -0.74 11.15 -2.37
CA ALA A 37 -0.20 12.05 -1.37
C ALA A 37 -0.02 13.45 -1.98
N ARG A 38 0.16 14.46 -1.12
CA ARG A 38 0.23 15.87 -1.54
C ARG A 38 1.65 16.45 -1.59
N ARG A 39 2.64 15.74 -1.05
CA ARG A 39 4.04 16.17 -0.93
C ARG A 39 4.95 14.97 -1.05
#